data_AF-A0A133XVA8-F1
#
_entry.id   AF-A0A133XVA8-F1
#
_cell.length_a   1.000
_cell.length_b   1.000
_cell.length_c   1.000
_cell.angle_alpha   90.00
_cell.angle_beta   90.00
_cell.angle_gamma   90.00
#
_symmetry.space_group_name_H-M   'P 1'
#
loop_
_entity.id
_entity.type
_entity.pdbx_description
1 polymer ?
#
loop_
_entity_poly.entity_id
_entity_poly.type
_entity_poly.pdbx_seq_one_letter_code
_entity_poly.pdbx_strand_id
1 'polypeptide(L)'
;MPPLHPNCRSTIVPDDEDMDRADERDIEEVRRLLGKEADEGYNKDMKPFDLMSKNQSFTVGKDIRVHAKKIYGTDYDFWVQDDTKKIRDTMYVVENNLKLIFDYEVPTVVFLKKSKLSGWAGYSYKQDILFISDELHSEESAKNLLLDNYFASVDLKDILIHELTHKKHWDTAKKFYKNNKKRYNNLEEAKKSMDSPIISFIKEQQAIDYNYLYKISEYADISGLQNRYNEVIAESITAGNRLDDQSLIMKIKEAFKWK
;
A
#
# COMPACT_ATOMS: atom_id res chain seq x y z
N MET A 1 -18.80 -1.81 12.05
CA MET A 1 -17.58 -1.06 11.67
C MET A 1 -16.43 -2.04 11.57
N PRO A 2 -15.76 -2.16 10.42
CA PRO A 2 -14.40 -2.67 10.41
C PRO A 2 -13.40 -1.51 10.35
N PRO A 3 -12.31 -1.58 11.13
CA PRO A 3 -11.13 -0.73 11.03
C PRO A 3 -10.24 -1.21 9.86
N LEU A 4 -9.10 -0.54 9.63
CA LEU A 4 -8.02 -1.00 8.73
C LEU A 4 -7.89 -2.54 8.80
N HIS A 5 -7.97 -3.20 7.65
CA HIS A 5 -8.35 -4.62 7.56
C HIS A 5 -7.18 -5.53 7.99
N PRO A 6 -7.39 -6.45 8.94
CA PRO A 6 -6.40 -7.46 9.29
C PRO A 6 -6.28 -8.52 8.19
N ASN A 7 -5.07 -9.03 8.00
CA ASN A 7 -4.64 -10.12 7.10
C ASN A 7 -4.01 -9.74 5.75
N CYS A 8 -3.63 -8.49 5.49
CA CYS A 8 -2.46 -8.26 4.62
C CYS A 8 -1.22 -8.45 5.51
N ARG A 9 -0.02 -8.77 5.01
CA ARG A 9 1.21 -8.54 5.81
C ARG A 9 1.39 -7.05 6.19
N SER A 10 0.41 -6.19 5.85
CA SER A 10 0.14 -4.91 6.47
C SER A 10 -0.68 -4.86 7.77
N THR A 11 -1.10 -5.98 8.38
CA THR A 11 -1.54 -6.07 9.80
C THR A 11 -1.52 -7.52 10.30
N ILE A 12 -0.54 -7.86 11.15
CA ILE A 12 -0.58 -9.02 12.06
C ILE A 12 -0.40 -8.49 13.49
N VAL A 13 -1.31 -8.85 14.38
CA VAL A 13 -1.08 -8.81 15.83
C VAL A 13 -0.51 -10.19 16.17
N PRO A 14 0.70 -10.31 16.73
CA PRO A 14 1.12 -11.56 17.33
C PRO A 14 0.21 -11.83 18.54
N ASP A 15 -0.37 -13.02 18.62
CA ASP A 15 -0.74 -13.56 19.93
C ASP A 15 0.59 -13.79 20.67
N ASP A 16 0.68 -13.20 21.85
CA ASP A 16 1.82 -13.34 22.76
C ASP A 16 1.98 -14.82 23.14
N GLU A 17 2.97 -15.49 22.58
CA GLU A 17 3.82 -16.55 23.15
C GLU A 17 4.79 -17.02 22.03
N ASP A 18 6.10 -16.94 22.27
CA ASP A 18 7.24 -17.35 21.40
C ASP A 18 8.05 -16.24 20.68
N MET A 19 8.34 -15.11 21.35
CA MET A 19 9.56 -14.36 21.06
C MET A 19 10.62 -14.59 22.14
N ASP A 20 11.36 -15.69 21.99
CA ASP A 20 12.70 -15.78 22.55
C ASP A 20 13.69 -16.30 21.49
N ARG A 21 14.77 -15.52 21.32
CA ARG A 21 16.10 -15.89 20.81
C ARG A 21 16.38 -15.75 19.29
N ALA A 22 16.83 -14.56 18.89
CA ALA A 22 17.79 -14.40 17.78
C ALA A 22 19.15 -13.98 18.37
N ASP A 23 20.20 -14.73 18.03
CA ASP A 23 21.57 -14.67 18.59
C ASP A 23 22.30 -13.38 18.12
N GLU A 24 22.90 -12.63 19.04
CA GLU A 24 23.54 -11.31 18.80
C GLU A 24 24.79 -11.35 17.89
N ARG A 25 25.16 -12.52 17.36
CA ARG A 25 26.43 -12.74 16.66
C ARG A 25 26.40 -12.43 15.16
N ASP A 26 25.22 -12.27 14.55
CA ASP A 26 25.10 -12.08 13.08
C ASP A 26 25.05 -10.60 12.63
N ILE A 27 24.92 -9.64 13.55
CA ILE A 27 24.76 -8.20 13.20
C ILE A 27 26.12 -7.53 12.91
N GLU A 28 27.20 -7.99 13.53
CA GLU A 28 28.54 -7.39 13.40
C GLU A 28 29.21 -7.76 12.06
N GLU A 29 28.95 -8.98 11.55
CA GLU A 29 29.51 -9.47 10.29
C GLU A 29 28.85 -8.80 9.08
N VAL A 30 27.54 -8.57 9.14
CA VAL A 30 26.78 -7.81 8.12
C VAL A 30 27.25 -6.36 8.05
N ARG A 31 27.55 -5.72 9.19
CA ARG A 31 28.11 -4.35 9.22
C ARG A 31 29.48 -4.25 8.58
N ARG A 32 30.31 -5.28 8.71
CA ARG A 32 31.69 -5.29 8.19
C ARG A 32 31.73 -5.45 6.67
N LEU A 33 30.75 -6.12 6.07
CA LEU A 33 30.65 -6.31 4.61
C LEU A 33 30.12 -5.06 3.87
N LEU A 34 29.28 -4.25 4.53
CA LEU A 34 28.69 -3.06 3.92
C LEU A 34 29.57 -1.79 4.01
N GLY A 35 30.63 -1.82 4.81
CA GLY A 35 31.40 -0.63 5.18
C GLY A 35 32.55 -0.20 4.25
N LYS A 36 32.63 -0.67 3.00
CA LYS A 36 33.84 -0.41 2.17
C LYS A 36 33.68 0.29 0.81
N GLU A 37 32.50 0.66 0.33
CA GLU A 37 32.42 1.21 -1.04
C GLU A 37 31.53 2.46 -1.27
N ALA A 38 31.10 3.21 -0.26
CA ALA A 38 30.09 4.26 -0.51
C ALA A 38 30.28 5.61 0.20
N ASP A 39 31.50 6.16 0.34
CA ASP A 39 31.70 7.38 1.13
C ASP A 39 32.28 8.63 0.42
N GLU A 40 32.34 8.70 -0.91
CA GLU A 40 32.82 9.93 -1.56
C GLU A 40 32.00 10.31 -2.81
N GLY A 41 30.90 11.05 -2.63
CA GLY A 41 30.27 11.74 -3.76
C GLY A 41 28.87 12.35 -3.57
N TYR A 42 28.06 11.87 -2.63
CA TYR A 42 26.60 12.12 -2.65
C TYR A 42 26.07 13.32 -1.84
N ASN A 43 26.93 14.20 -1.32
CA ASN A 43 26.53 15.28 -0.40
C ASN A 43 26.63 16.71 -0.97
N LYS A 44 26.65 16.91 -2.30
CA LYS A 44 26.85 18.27 -2.86
C LYS A 44 25.59 19.12 -3.10
N ASP A 45 24.38 18.55 -3.07
CA ASP A 45 23.16 19.28 -3.48
C ASP A 45 22.02 19.27 -2.44
N MET A 46 22.32 19.10 -1.15
CA MET A 46 21.29 19.17 -0.10
C MET A 46 20.84 20.63 0.14
N LYS A 47 19.61 20.97 -0.27
CA LYS A 47 18.93 22.16 0.24
C LYS A 47 18.57 21.94 1.72
N PRO A 48 18.88 22.89 2.62
CA PRO A 48 18.49 22.79 4.01
C PRO A 48 16.96 22.76 4.14
N PHE A 49 16.43 21.79 4.90
CA PHE A 49 15.01 21.69 5.21
C PHE A 49 14.57 22.91 6.04
N ASP A 50 13.52 23.60 5.58
CA ASP A 50 12.93 24.73 6.29
C ASP A 50 12.27 24.26 7.61
N LEU A 51 12.75 24.81 8.72
CA LEU A 51 12.39 24.45 10.11
C LEU A 51 11.06 25.07 10.58
N MET A 52 10.36 25.82 9.73
CA MET A 52 9.01 26.36 10.01
C MET A 52 7.88 25.41 9.56
N SER A 53 8.15 24.09 9.55
CA SER A 53 7.25 23.10 8.98
C SER A 53 5.96 22.93 9.78
N LYS A 54 4.81 22.88 9.09
CA LYS A 54 3.51 22.53 9.68
C LYS A 54 3.62 21.14 10.32
N ASN A 55 3.13 21.01 11.55
CA ASN A 55 3.06 19.74 12.28
C ASN A 55 1.60 19.28 12.36
N GLN A 56 1.37 17.98 12.18
CA GLN A 56 0.04 17.36 12.27
C GLN A 56 0.12 15.97 12.89
N SER A 57 -0.93 15.60 13.63
CA SER A 57 -1.11 14.23 14.11
C SER A 57 -1.98 13.43 13.15
N PHE A 58 -1.56 12.20 12.88
CA PHE A 58 -2.27 11.23 12.05
C PHE A 58 -2.59 9.98 12.85
N THR A 59 -3.71 9.31 12.52
CA THR A 59 -4.09 8.04 13.13
C THR A 59 -3.82 6.90 12.14
N VAL A 60 -2.91 6.01 12.51
CA VAL A 60 -2.57 4.78 11.80
C VAL A 60 -3.28 3.62 12.49
N GLY A 61 -3.89 2.73 11.72
CA GLY A 61 -4.66 1.63 12.32
C GLY A 61 -5.89 2.14 13.06
N LYS A 62 -6.19 1.49 14.19
CA LYS A 62 -7.27 1.93 15.09
C LYS A 62 -6.83 3.09 15.98
N ASP A 63 -5.64 3.01 16.54
CA ASP A 63 -5.28 3.80 17.72
C ASP A 63 -3.84 4.36 17.71
N ILE A 64 -3.01 4.05 16.71
CA ILE A 64 -1.62 4.51 16.68
C ILE A 64 -1.59 5.97 16.23
N ARG A 65 -1.27 6.89 17.14
CA ARG A 65 -1.07 8.30 16.80
C ARG A 65 0.38 8.54 16.40
N VAL A 66 0.59 9.21 15.27
CA VAL A 66 1.91 9.66 14.83
C VAL A 66 1.89 11.16 14.57
N HIS A 67 2.88 11.86 15.11
CA HIS A 67 3.15 13.24 14.76
C HIS A 67 4.08 13.27 13.56
N ALA A 68 3.71 14.02 12.52
CA ALA A 68 4.53 14.17 11.33
C ALA A 68 4.63 15.65 10.93
N LYS A 69 5.72 15.97 10.25
CA LYS A 69 6.03 17.31 9.74
C LYS A 69 5.80 17.35 8.25
N LYS A 70 5.18 18.42 7.77
CA LYS A 70 4.97 18.65 6.34
C LYS A 70 6.29 18.91 5.64
N ILE A 71 6.50 18.23 4.52
CA ILE A 71 7.59 18.50 3.58
C ILE A 71 7.11 19.50 2.53
N TYR A 72 7.99 20.44 2.21
CA TYR A 72 7.77 21.46 1.19
C TYR A 72 8.77 21.27 0.05
N GLY A 73 8.41 21.72 -1.15
CA GLY A 73 9.24 21.58 -2.34
C GLY A 73 9.12 20.24 -3.06
N THR A 74 8.12 19.42 -2.68
CA THR A 74 7.71 18.19 -3.37
C THR A 74 6.46 18.45 -4.20
N ASP A 75 6.26 17.66 -5.26
CA ASP A 75 5.04 17.73 -6.09
C ASP A 75 3.80 17.15 -5.39
N TYR A 76 4.00 16.46 -4.27
CA TYR A 76 2.98 15.76 -3.50
C TYR A 76 2.85 16.31 -2.07
N ASP A 77 1.69 16.08 -1.44
CA ASP A 77 1.46 16.45 -0.04
C ASP A 77 2.10 15.43 0.91
N PHE A 78 3.39 15.61 1.16
CA PHE A 78 4.21 14.70 1.95
C PHE A 78 4.38 15.15 3.39
N TRP A 79 4.35 14.16 4.29
CA TRP A 79 4.56 14.33 5.72
C TRP A 79 5.49 13.24 6.24
N VAL A 80 6.45 13.60 7.09
CA VAL A 80 7.44 12.65 7.63
C VAL A 80 7.36 12.59 9.15
N GLN A 81 7.41 11.39 9.71
CA GLN A 81 7.43 11.18 11.17
C GLN A 81 8.67 11.80 11.82
N ASP A 82 9.84 11.62 11.19
CA ASP A 82 11.10 12.23 11.62
C ASP A 82 12.05 12.46 10.43
N ASP A 83 13.27 12.88 10.72
CA ASP A 83 14.29 13.24 9.74
C ASP A 83 15.35 12.15 9.55
N THR A 84 15.09 10.90 9.93
CA THR A 84 16.07 9.81 9.76
C THR A 84 16.42 9.59 8.29
N LYS A 85 17.65 9.10 8.03
CA LYS A 85 18.11 8.79 6.66
C LYS A 85 17.15 7.85 5.93
N LYS A 86 16.67 6.79 6.59
CA LYS A 86 15.72 5.83 5.99
C LYS A 86 14.43 6.50 5.54
N ILE A 87 13.80 7.34 6.38
CA ILE A 87 12.58 8.06 5.99
C ILE A 87 12.84 8.99 4.80
N ARG A 88 13.96 9.71 4.79
CA ARG A 88 14.31 10.57 3.64
C ARG A 88 14.51 9.75 2.38
N ASP A 89 15.25 8.66 2.45
CA ASP A 89 15.49 7.78 1.30
C ASP A 89 14.17 7.18 0.78
N THR A 90 13.31 6.69 1.67
CA THR A 90 11.95 6.22 1.32
C THR A 90 11.16 7.31 0.62
N MET A 91 11.16 8.53 1.15
CA MET A 91 10.44 9.65 0.54
C MET A 91 10.92 9.91 -0.89
N TYR A 92 12.23 9.96 -1.12
CA TYR A 92 12.79 10.20 -2.46
C TYR A 92 12.47 9.07 -3.44
N VAL A 93 12.62 7.81 -3.02
CA VAL A 93 12.37 6.66 -3.90
C VAL A 93 10.88 6.55 -4.23
N VAL A 94 10.00 6.79 -3.26
CA VAL A 94 8.54 6.85 -3.48
C VAL A 94 8.17 8.01 -4.40
N GLU A 95 8.72 9.20 -4.20
CA GLU A 95 8.45 10.35 -5.07
C GLU A 95 8.77 10.03 -6.54
N ASN A 96 9.93 9.40 -6.78
CA ASN A 96 10.35 9.02 -8.12
C ASN A 96 9.40 7.99 -8.75
N ASN A 97 8.90 7.03 -7.98
CA ASN A 97 7.95 6.04 -8.49
C ASN A 97 6.56 6.65 -8.74
N LEU A 98 6.09 7.54 -7.86
CA LEU A 98 4.80 8.22 -8.04
C LEU A 98 4.79 9.08 -9.31
N LYS A 99 5.93 9.69 -9.69
CA LYS A 99 6.08 10.44 -10.94
C LYS A 99 5.89 9.56 -12.20
N LEU A 100 6.00 8.24 -12.07
CA LEU A 100 5.80 7.27 -13.15
C LEU A 100 4.37 6.68 -13.19
N ILE A 101 3.49 7.09 -12.26
CA ILE A 101 2.12 6.58 -12.11
C ILE A 101 1.14 7.72 -12.44
N PHE A 102 0.69 7.80 -13.69
CA PHE A 102 -0.12 8.93 -14.18
C PHE A 102 -1.64 8.75 -14.02
N ASP A 103 -2.13 7.51 -13.89
CA ASP A 103 -3.57 7.20 -13.91
C ASP A 103 -4.24 7.24 -12.52
N TYR A 104 -3.55 7.82 -11.54
CA TYR A 104 -3.96 7.82 -10.13
C TYR A 104 -3.79 9.20 -9.51
N GLU A 105 -4.80 9.62 -8.75
CA GLU A 105 -4.68 10.74 -7.85
C GLU A 105 -3.92 10.29 -6.59
N VAL A 106 -2.84 10.98 -6.25
CA VAL A 106 -2.04 10.69 -5.06
C VAL A 106 -2.65 11.42 -3.86
N PRO A 107 -2.99 10.72 -2.76
CA PRO A 107 -3.51 11.35 -1.55
C PRO A 107 -2.39 12.03 -0.75
N THR A 108 -2.71 12.58 0.42
CA THR A 108 -1.68 12.90 1.42
C THR A 108 -0.86 11.65 1.72
N VAL A 109 0.48 11.76 1.68
CA VAL A 109 1.38 10.65 1.97
C VAL A 109 2.12 10.91 3.27
N VAL A 110 2.09 9.93 4.18
CA VAL A 110 2.75 10.01 5.48
C VAL A 110 3.78 8.90 5.60
N PHE A 111 5.05 9.29 5.70
CA PHE A 111 6.18 8.39 5.88
C PHE A 111 6.44 8.13 7.36
N LEU A 112 6.51 6.86 7.72
CA LEU A 112 6.51 6.37 9.08
C LEU A 112 7.61 5.34 9.29
N LYS A 113 8.06 5.17 10.53
CA LYS A 113 8.85 4.00 10.90
C LYS A 113 8.01 2.73 10.81
N LYS A 114 8.64 1.61 10.46
CA LYS A 114 8.03 0.28 10.54
C LYS A 114 7.30 0.01 11.86
N SER A 115 7.88 0.41 12.99
CA SER A 115 7.25 0.21 14.30
C SER A 115 5.90 0.91 14.49
N LYS A 116 5.50 1.81 13.57
CA LYS A 116 4.22 2.53 13.57
C LYS A 116 3.27 2.08 12.46
N LEU A 117 3.69 1.18 11.59
CA LEU A 117 2.89 0.63 10.50
C LEU A 117 3.11 -0.87 10.40
N SER A 118 2.07 -1.67 10.65
CA SER A 118 2.20 -3.12 10.59
C SER A 118 2.57 -3.66 9.20
N GLY A 119 2.43 -2.85 8.15
CA GLY A 119 2.85 -3.15 6.77
C GLY A 119 3.94 -2.28 6.20
N TRP A 120 4.16 -2.47 4.91
CA TRP A 120 5.08 -1.64 4.13
C TRP A 120 4.40 -0.38 3.60
N ALA A 121 3.13 -0.50 3.23
CA ALA A 121 2.26 0.61 2.87
C ALA A 121 0.81 0.30 3.26
N GLY A 122 -0.03 1.32 3.28
CA GLY A 122 -1.47 1.15 3.52
C GLY A 122 -2.26 2.43 3.29
N TYR A 123 -3.30 2.35 2.44
CA TYR A 123 -4.22 3.45 2.20
C TYR A 123 -5.42 3.46 3.17
N SER A 124 -5.73 4.64 3.71
CA SER A 124 -6.89 4.90 4.57
C SER A 124 -7.93 5.75 3.87
N TYR A 125 -9.00 5.15 3.35
CA TYR A 125 -10.05 5.88 2.62
C TYR A 125 -10.83 6.91 3.46
N LYS A 126 -10.84 6.74 4.78
CA LYS A 126 -11.54 7.63 5.72
C LYS A 126 -10.77 8.94 5.93
N GLN A 127 -9.44 8.85 5.95
CA GLN A 127 -8.57 10.01 6.11
C GLN A 127 -8.06 10.54 4.77
N ASP A 128 -8.20 9.76 3.70
CA ASP A 128 -7.57 9.99 2.39
C ASP A 128 -6.04 10.14 2.53
N ILE A 129 -5.43 9.14 3.17
CA ILE A 129 -3.99 9.11 3.46
C ILE A 129 -3.38 7.79 3.02
N LEU A 130 -2.24 7.87 2.35
CA LEU A 130 -1.34 6.74 2.10
C LEU A 130 -0.21 6.75 3.15
N PHE A 131 -0.17 5.72 3.98
CA PHE A 131 0.92 5.51 4.94
C PHE A 131 1.99 4.63 4.30
N ILE A 132 3.27 5.00 4.49
CA ILE A 132 4.41 4.28 3.91
C ILE A 132 5.47 4.06 5.00
N SER A 133 5.95 2.82 5.10
CA SER A 133 7.02 2.39 6.01
C SER A 133 8.40 2.75 5.46
N ASP A 134 9.30 3.11 6.36
CA ASP A 134 10.73 3.32 6.10
C ASP A 134 11.50 2.04 5.71
N GLU A 135 10.83 0.88 5.71
CA GLU A 135 11.35 -0.35 5.09
C GLU A 135 11.48 -0.23 3.57
N LEU A 136 10.71 0.64 2.92
CA LEU A 136 10.74 0.89 1.47
C LEU A 136 11.76 1.97 1.09
N HIS A 137 12.92 2.00 1.76
CA HIS A 137 13.95 3.02 1.57
C HIS A 137 14.82 2.85 0.31
N SER A 138 14.70 1.74 -0.41
CA SER A 138 15.32 1.56 -1.73
C SER A 138 14.51 0.59 -2.60
N GLU A 139 14.78 0.59 -3.91
CA GLU A 139 14.22 -0.40 -4.84
C GLU A 139 14.63 -1.83 -4.45
N GLU A 140 15.88 -1.99 -4.00
CA GLU A 140 16.40 -3.27 -3.53
C GLU A 140 15.68 -3.74 -2.26
N SER A 141 15.44 -2.83 -1.30
CA SER A 141 14.72 -3.18 -0.08
C SER A 141 13.29 -3.62 -0.39
N ALA A 142 12.60 -2.92 -1.31
CA ALA A 142 11.27 -3.32 -1.78
C ALA A 142 11.28 -4.71 -2.45
N LYS A 143 12.24 -4.98 -3.33
CA LYS A 143 12.38 -6.29 -3.98
C LYS A 143 12.67 -7.41 -2.98
N ASN A 144 13.55 -7.16 -2.01
CA ASN A 144 13.91 -8.12 -0.97
C ASN A 144 12.69 -8.51 -0.11
N LEU A 145 11.80 -7.56 0.15
CA LEU A 145 10.55 -7.81 0.86
C LEU A 145 9.56 -8.68 0.05
N LEU A 146 9.65 -8.67 -1.28
CA LEU A 146 8.75 -9.36 -2.20
C LEU A 146 9.28 -10.73 -2.69
N LEU A 147 10.44 -11.19 -2.19
CA LEU A 147 11.11 -12.41 -2.69
C LEU A 147 10.32 -13.71 -2.55
N ASP A 148 9.37 -13.76 -1.62
CA ASP A 148 8.54 -14.94 -1.41
C ASP A 148 7.42 -15.09 -2.46
N ASN A 149 7.26 -14.10 -3.36
CA ASN A 149 6.22 -14.07 -4.39
C ASN A 149 4.79 -14.24 -3.82
N TYR A 150 4.59 -13.87 -2.56
CA TYR A 150 3.28 -13.95 -1.91
C TYR A 150 2.26 -12.98 -2.51
N PHE A 151 2.74 -11.84 -2.99
CA PHE A 151 1.96 -10.77 -3.61
C PHE A 151 2.11 -10.76 -5.13
N ALA A 152 1.14 -10.15 -5.82
CA ALA A 152 1.22 -9.84 -7.25
C ALA A 152 2.26 -8.76 -7.56
N SER A 153 2.65 -7.97 -6.54
CA SER A 153 3.66 -6.91 -6.66
C SER A 153 5.05 -7.49 -6.83
N VAL A 154 5.84 -6.95 -7.75
CA VAL A 154 7.25 -7.37 -7.96
C VAL A 154 8.28 -6.28 -7.67
N ASP A 155 7.83 -5.04 -7.48
CA ASP A 155 8.68 -3.89 -7.15
C ASP A 155 7.92 -2.83 -6.33
N LEU A 156 8.59 -1.73 -5.99
CA LEU A 156 7.99 -0.63 -5.24
C LEU A 156 6.85 0.05 -6.00
N LYS A 157 6.97 0.18 -7.32
CA LYS A 157 5.93 0.79 -8.15
C LYS A 157 4.62 0.00 -8.03
N ASP A 158 4.71 -1.32 -8.07
CA ASP A 158 3.55 -2.19 -7.93
C ASP A 158 2.91 -2.09 -6.53
N ILE A 159 3.71 -1.99 -5.47
CA ILE A 159 3.20 -1.71 -4.10
C ILE A 159 2.39 -0.41 -4.09
N LEU A 160 2.90 0.66 -4.72
CA LEU A 160 2.19 1.93 -4.80
C LEU A 160 0.93 1.83 -5.65
N ILE A 161 0.95 1.10 -6.77
CA ILE A 161 -0.23 0.86 -7.62
C ILE A 161 -1.31 0.10 -6.83
N HIS A 162 -0.93 -0.89 -6.01
CA HIS A 162 -1.86 -1.61 -5.14
C HIS A 162 -2.62 -0.67 -4.22
N GLU A 163 -1.89 0.16 -3.48
CA GLU A 163 -2.49 1.10 -2.52
C GLU A 163 -3.28 2.23 -3.20
N LEU A 164 -2.78 2.75 -4.32
CA LEU A 164 -3.50 3.76 -5.11
C LEU A 164 -4.75 3.16 -5.78
N THR A 165 -4.76 1.85 -6.04
CA THR A 165 -5.96 1.13 -6.50
C THR A 165 -7.04 1.11 -5.43
N HIS A 166 -6.69 0.93 -4.15
CA HIS A 166 -7.66 1.10 -3.06
C HIS A 166 -8.25 2.50 -3.05
N LYS A 167 -7.43 3.54 -3.22
CA LYS A 167 -7.94 4.92 -3.33
C LYS A 167 -8.91 5.10 -4.48
N LYS A 168 -8.49 4.74 -5.69
CA LYS A 168 -9.32 4.86 -6.90
C LYS A 168 -10.65 4.11 -6.75
N HIS A 169 -10.60 2.93 -6.14
CA HIS A 169 -11.77 2.13 -5.87
C HIS A 169 -12.75 2.83 -4.92
N TRP A 170 -12.26 3.35 -3.79
CA TRP A 170 -13.09 4.08 -2.83
C TRP A 170 -13.61 5.41 -3.38
N ASP A 171 -12.83 6.13 -4.18
CA ASP A 171 -13.27 7.38 -4.80
C ASP A 171 -14.33 7.14 -5.88
N THR A 172 -14.23 6.02 -6.60
CA THR A 172 -15.29 5.55 -7.49
C THR A 172 -16.56 5.22 -6.69
N ALA A 173 -16.44 4.50 -5.56
CA ALA A 173 -17.58 4.20 -4.70
C ALA A 173 -18.24 5.48 -4.13
N LYS A 174 -17.46 6.50 -3.77
CA LYS A 174 -17.97 7.81 -3.32
C LYS A 174 -18.76 8.50 -4.43
N LYS A 175 -18.25 8.49 -5.68
CA LYS A 175 -18.97 9.03 -6.86
C LYS A 175 -20.26 8.25 -7.13
N PHE A 176 -20.18 6.92 -7.12
CA PHE A 176 -21.31 6.00 -7.23
C PHE A 176 -22.41 6.31 -6.22
N TYR A 177 -22.05 6.40 -4.95
CA TYR A 177 -22.98 6.73 -3.87
C TYR A 177 -23.61 8.11 -4.07
N LYS A 178 -22.81 9.14 -4.39
CA LYS A 178 -23.29 10.52 -4.56
C LYS A 178 -24.38 10.63 -5.64
N ASN A 179 -24.22 9.90 -6.74
CA ASN A 179 -25.17 9.90 -7.85
C ASN A 179 -26.37 8.96 -7.62
N ASN A 180 -26.30 8.05 -6.64
CA ASN A 180 -27.36 7.11 -6.29
C ASN A 180 -27.85 7.27 -4.83
N LYS A 181 -27.75 8.47 -4.25
CA LYS A 181 -28.06 8.72 -2.82
C LYS A 181 -29.43 8.23 -2.36
N LYS A 182 -30.43 8.17 -3.25
CA LYS A 182 -31.79 7.70 -2.92
C LYS A 182 -31.91 6.18 -2.84
N ARG A 183 -30.93 5.45 -3.40
CA ARG A 183 -30.95 3.99 -3.53
C ARG A 183 -30.21 3.27 -2.41
N TYR A 184 -29.24 3.93 -1.78
CA TYR A 184 -28.35 3.33 -0.79
C TYR A 184 -28.35 4.14 0.49
N ASN A 185 -28.29 3.47 1.64
CA ASN A 185 -28.31 4.13 2.94
C ASN A 185 -26.95 4.74 3.30
N ASN A 186 -25.86 4.12 2.85
CA ASN A 186 -24.49 4.53 3.14
C ASN A 186 -23.52 4.15 2.01
N LEU A 187 -22.29 4.64 2.11
CA LEU A 187 -21.23 4.41 1.14
C LEU A 187 -20.88 2.92 1.02
N GLU A 188 -20.86 2.18 2.12
CA GLU A 188 -20.49 0.76 2.15
C GLU A 188 -21.52 -0.11 1.40
N GLU A 189 -22.81 0.18 1.55
CA GLU A 189 -23.87 -0.48 0.79
C GLU A 189 -23.75 -0.18 -0.71
N ALA A 190 -23.52 1.09 -1.04
CA ALA A 190 -23.30 1.50 -2.42
C ALA A 190 -22.07 0.81 -3.03
N LYS A 191 -20.97 0.73 -2.28
CA LYS A 191 -19.76 0.00 -2.69
C LYS A 191 -20.04 -1.48 -2.91
N LYS A 192 -20.72 -2.16 -1.98
CA LYS A 192 -21.11 -3.57 -2.16
C LYS A 192 -21.91 -3.80 -3.44
N SER A 193 -22.85 -2.90 -3.74
CA SER A 193 -23.62 -2.98 -4.99
C SER A 193 -22.76 -2.73 -6.23
N MET A 194 -21.80 -1.81 -6.16
CA MET A 194 -20.86 -1.52 -7.24
C MET A 194 -19.90 -2.70 -7.49
N ASP A 195 -19.42 -3.34 -6.42
CA ASP A 195 -18.48 -4.47 -6.48
C ASP A 195 -19.18 -5.78 -6.90
N SER A 196 -20.51 -5.87 -6.73
CA SER A 196 -21.26 -7.12 -6.92
C SER A 196 -21.01 -7.82 -8.26
N PRO A 197 -20.99 -7.14 -9.43
CA PRO A 197 -20.71 -7.80 -10.70
C PRO A 197 -19.30 -8.41 -10.78
N ILE A 198 -18.30 -7.76 -10.16
CA ILE A 198 -16.93 -8.26 -10.11
C ILE A 198 -16.88 -9.49 -9.19
N ILE A 199 -17.47 -9.39 -8.00
CA ILE A 199 -17.49 -10.48 -7.01
C ILE A 199 -18.22 -11.71 -7.57
N SER A 200 -19.36 -11.53 -8.24
CA SER A 200 -20.09 -12.63 -8.89
C SER A 200 -19.22 -13.31 -9.94
N PHE A 201 -18.55 -12.53 -10.80
CA PHE A 201 -17.64 -13.07 -11.80
C PHE A 201 -16.50 -13.88 -11.16
N ILE A 202 -15.84 -13.35 -10.13
CA ILE A 202 -14.77 -14.08 -9.42
C ILE A 202 -15.29 -15.42 -8.87
N LYS A 203 -16.48 -15.42 -8.25
CA LYS A 203 -17.08 -16.64 -7.70
C LYS A 203 -17.44 -17.66 -8.78
N GLU A 204 -17.94 -17.20 -9.93
CA GLU A 204 -18.19 -18.06 -11.10
C GLU A 204 -16.90 -18.69 -11.61
N GLN A 205 -15.81 -17.92 -11.70
CA GLN A 205 -14.50 -18.45 -12.08
C GLN A 205 -13.96 -19.45 -11.06
N GLN A 206 -14.07 -19.16 -9.76
CA GLN A 206 -13.66 -20.08 -8.69
C GLN A 206 -14.47 -21.39 -8.66
N ALA A 207 -15.73 -21.36 -9.09
CA ALA A 207 -16.56 -22.55 -9.22
C ALA A 207 -16.11 -23.47 -10.37
N ILE A 208 -15.45 -22.92 -11.38
CA ILE A 208 -14.88 -23.66 -12.52
C ILE A 208 -13.45 -24.11 -12.20
N ASP A 209 -12.66 -23.22 -11.62
CA ASP A 209 -11.27 -23.43 -11.24
C ASP A 209 -11.03 -22.93 -9.81
N TYR A 210 -10.92 -23.89 -8.88
CA TYR A 210 -10.71 -23.59 -7.46
C TYR A 210 -9.47 -22.70 -7.22
N ASN A 211 -8.42 -22.83 -8.05
CA ASN A 211 -7.17 -22.09 -7.91
C ASN A 211 -7.16 -20.77 -8.71
N TYR A 212 -8.33 -20.31 -9.19
CA TYR A 212 -8.42 -19.12 -10.04
C TYR A 212 -7.73 -17.88 -9.44
N LEU A 213 -7.91 -17.62 -8.14
CA LEU A 213 -7.27 -16.47 -7.49
C LEU A 213 -5.79 -16.69 -7.17
N TYR A 214 -5.37 -17.94 -6.95
CA TYR A 214 -3.95 -18.27 -6.74
C TYR A 214 -3.10 -17.96 -7.98
N LYS A 215 -3.70 -18.00 -9.18
CA LYS A 215 -3.06 -17.57 -10.43
C LYS A 215 -2.76 -16.07 -10.48
N ILE A 216 -3.39 -15.27 -9.61
CA ILE A 216 -3.07 -13.85 -9.45
C ILE A 216 -1.93 -13.71 -8.43
N SER A 217 -2.13 -14.25 -7.23
CA SER A 217 -1.15 -14.36 -6.17
C SER A 217 -1.70 -15.23 -5.03
N GLU A 218 -0.82 -15.73 -4.16
CA GLU A 218 -1.24 -16.40 -2.92
C GLU A 218 -2.07 -15.46 -2.04
N TYR A 219 -1.68 -14.18 -1.99
CA TYR A 219 -2.39 -13.16 -1.25
C TYR A 219 -3.83 -12.92 -1.76
N ALA A 220 -4.03 -12.94 -3.08
CA ALA A 220 -5.35 -12.81 -3.69
C ALA A 220 -6.25 -14.00 -3.31
N ASP A 221 -5.71 -15.23 -3.31
CA ASP A 221 -6.47 -16.42 -2.93
C ASP A 221 -6.94 -16.38 -1.46
N ILE A 222 -6.01 -16.13 -0.54
CA ILE A 222 -6.31 -15.99 0.89
C ILE A 222 -7.31 -14.86 1.14
N SER A 223 -7.17 -13.75 0.42
CA SER A 223 -8.10 -12.62 0.50
C SER A 223 -9.49 -12.99 -0.01
N GLY A 224 -9.60 -13.73 -1.11
CA GLY A 224 -10.85 -14.24 -1.65
C GLY A 224 -11.58 -15.16 -0.65
N LEU A 225 -10.88 -16.12 -0.05
CA LEU A 225 -11.41 -17.03 0.97
C LEU A 225 -11.94 -16.28 2.20
N GLN A 226 -11.33 -15.15 2.53
CA GLN A 226 -11.75 -14.28 3.64
C GLN A 226 -12.78 -13.21 3.24
N ASN A 227 -13.34 -13.28 2.03
CA ASN A 227 -14.26 -12.30 1.46
C ASN A 227 -13.70 -10.86 1.40
N ARG A 228 -12.37 -10.71 1.36
CA ARG A 228 -11.66 -9.44 1.24
C ARG A 228 -11.44 -9.08 -0.23
N TYR A 229 -12.54 -9.03 -1.00
CA TYR A 229 -12.49 -8.78 -2.45
C TYR A 229 -11.90 -7.43 -2.83
N ASN A 230 -11.84 -6.47 -1.90
CA ASN A 230 -11.13 -5.23 -2.12
C ASN A 230 -9.63 -5.47 -2.38
N GLU A 231 -9.01 -6.40 -1.66
CA GLU A 231 -7.61 -6.79 -1.85
C GLU A 231 -7.44 -7.59 -3.14
N VAL A 232 -8.37 -8.49 -3.46
CA VAL A 232 -8.36 -9.26 -4.72
C VAL A 232 -8.39 -8.30 -5.92
N ILE A 233 -9.23 -7.27 -5.87
CA ILE A 233 -9.34 -6.26 -6.93
C ILE A 233 -8.03 -5.47 -7.07
N ALA A 234 -7.42 -5.07 -5.96
CA ALA A 234 -6.15 -4.37 -5.97
C ALA A 234 -5.02 -5.25 -6.53
N GLU A 235 -4.87 -6.49 -6.04
CA GLU A 235 -3.91 -7.47 -6.55
C GLU A 235 -4.09 -7.73 -8.05
N SER A 236 -5.34 -7.84 -8.50
CA SER A 236 -5.64 -8.08 -9.92
C SER A 236 -5.18 -6.93 -10.83
N ILE A 237 -5.39 -5.68 -10.38
CA ILE A 237 -4.93 -4.50 -11.11
C ILE A 237 -3.41 -4.37 -11.07
N THR A 238 -2.81 -4.65 -9.92
CA THR A 238 -1.35 -4.65 -9.73
C THR A 238 -0.67 -5.68 -10.65
N ALA A 239 -1.20 -6.91 -10.72
CA ALA A 239 -0.72 -7.92 -11.65
C ALA A 239 -0.85 -7.47 -13.12
N GLY A 240 -1.95 -6.80 -13.45
CA GLY A 240 -2.14 -6.17 -14.76
C GLY A 240 -1.97 -7.14 -15.93
N ASN A 241 -1.09 -6.80 -16.88
CA ASN A 241 -0.85 -7.64 -18.06
C ASN A 241 -0.15 -8.97 -17.75
N ARG A 242 0.30 -9.20 -16.51
CA ARG A 242 0.86 -10.49 -16.07
C ARG A 242 -0.21 -11.54 -15.81
N LEU A 243 -1.49 -11.16 -15.76
CA LEU A 243 -2.59 -12.11 -15.67
C LEU A 243 -2.95 -12.69 -17.03
N ASP A 244 -3.15 -14.00 -17.08
CA ASP A 244 -3.68 -14.67 -18.28
C ASP A 244 -5.13 -14.24 -18.57
N ASP A 245 -5.96 -14.11 -17.52
CA ASP A 245 -7.35 -13.68 -17.65
C ASP A 245 -7.50 -12.16 -17.62
N GLN A 246 -7.45 -11.55 -18.81
CA GLN A 246 -7.70 -10.12 -18.97
C GLN A 246 -9.18 -9.73 -18.76
N SER A 247 -10.11 -10.69 -18.71
CA SER A 247 -11.55 -10.43 -18.52
C SER A 247 -11.84 -9.85 -17.14
N LEU A 248 -11.15 -10.33 -16.10
CA LEU A 248 -11.25 -9.78 -14.74
C LEU A 248 -10.83 -8.31 -14.71
N ILE A 249 -9.69 -7.99 -15.30
CA ILE A 249 -9.16 -6.61 -15.35
C ILE A 249 -10.14 -5.70 -16.11
N MET A 250 -10.70 -6.16 -17.23
CA MET A 250 -11.70 -5.38 -17.97
C MET A 250 -12.93 -5.09 -17.11
N LYS A 251 -13.46 -6.08 -16.40
CA LYS A 251 -14.61 -5.89 -15.48
C LYS A 251 -14.30 -4.91 -14.35
N ILE A 252 -13.12 -5.00 -13.76
CA ILE A 252 -12.68 -4.04 -12.72
C ILE A 252 -12.60 -2.63 -13.31
N LYS A 253 -11.97 -2.48 -14.48
CA LYS A 253 -11.85 -1.18 -15.17
C LYS A 253 -13.21 -0.61 -15.55
N GLU A 254 -14.17 -1.43 -15.97
CA GLU A 254 -15.54 -1.02 -16.25
C GLU A 254 -16.25 -0.49 -15.00
N ALA A 255 -16.11 -1.18 -13.87
CA ALA A 255 -16.64 -0.69 -12.60
C ALA A 255 -15.98 0.63 -12.17
N PHE A 256 -14.70 0.82 -12.45
CA PHE A 256 -13.98 2.07 -12.14
C PHE A 256 -14.31 3.23 -13.10
N LYS A 257 -14.83 2.93 -14.29
CA LYS A 257 -15.31 3.92 -15.26
C LYS A 257 -16.72 4.44 -14.96
N TRP A 258 -17.27 4.11 -13.80
CA TRP A 258 -18.62 4.47 -13.45
C TRP A 258 -18.88 5.99 -13.61
N LYS A 259 -19.93 6.31 -14.39
CA LYS A 259 -20.30 7.66 -14.82
C LYS A 259 -21.24 8.35 -13.83
#